data_AF-A0A8J3VRT0-F1
#
_entry.id   AF-A0A8J3VRT0-F1
#
_cell.length_a   1.000
_cell.length_b   1.000
_cell.length_c   1.000
_cell.angle_alpha   90.00
_cell.angle_beta   90.00
_cell.angle_gamma   90.00
#
_symmetry.space_group_name_H-M   'P 1'
#
loop_
_entity.id
_entity.type
_entity.pdbx_description
1 polymer ?
#
loop_
_entity_poly.entity_id
_entity_poly.type
_entity_poly.pdbx_seq_one_letter_code
_entity_poly.pdbx_strand_id
1 'polypeptide(L)' 'MLALMAEGRSNAAIAASLVVGEGAVEKHVANIFAKLNLPASQNDNRRVLAVLRYLDI' A
#
# COMPACT_ATOMS: atom_id res chain seq x y z
N MET A 1 -1.71 5.41 5.91
CA MET A 1 -0.74 4.66 5.08
C MET A 1 -1.00 4.79 3.58
N LEU A 2 -2.25 4.60 3.12
CA LEU A 2 -2.60 4.77 1.70
C LEU A 2 -2.29 6.16 1.15
N ALA A 3 -2.50 7.24 1.93
CA ALA A 3 -2.08 8.59 1.53
C ALA A 3 -0.57 8.69 1.22
N LEU A 4 0.29 8.17 2.10
CA LEU A 4 1.75 8.14 1.86
C LEU A 4 2.11 7.25 0.65
N MET A 5 1.35 6.19 0.40
CA MET A 5 1.50 5.38 -0.81
C MET A 5 1.09 6.15 -2.07
N ALA A 6 0.04 6.98 -1.98
CA ALA A 6 -0.42 7.86 -3.04
C ALA A 6 0.58 8.98 -3.35
N GLU A 7 1.35 9.44 -2.36
CA GLU A 7 2.53 10.29 -2.55
C GLU A 7 3.71 9.58 -3.23
N GLY A 8 3.58 8.29 -3.56
CA GLY A 8 4.63 7.49 -4.21
C GLY A 8 5.70 6.95 -3.26
N ARG A 9 5.48 6.97 -1.94
CA ARG A 9 6.49 6.51 -0.98
C ARG A 9 6.67 4.99 -1.00
N SER A 10 7.92 4.56 -0.84
CA SER A 10 8.30 3.15 -0.63
C SER A 10 7.92 2.65 0.77
N ASN A 11 7.96 1.33 0.99
CA ASN A 11 7.70 0.74 2.30
C ASN A 11 8.69 1.26 3.37
N ALA A 12 9.97 1.35 3.05
CA ALA A 12 10.99 1.92 3.93
C ALA A 12 10.70 3.38 4.29
N ALA A 13 10.33 4.21 3.29
CA ALA A 13 10.00 5.62 3.53
C ALA A 13 8.73 5.77 4.39
N ILE A 14 7.72 4.92 4.16
CA ILE A 14 6.50 4.91 4.98
C ILE A 14 6.82 4.45 6.41
N ALA A 15 7.65 3.42 6.57
CA ALA A 15 8.08 2.91 7.87
C ALA A 15 8.80 4.00 8.68
N ALA A 16 9.72 4.73 8.03
CA ALA A 16 10.39 5.87 8.64
C ALA A 16 9.42 7.00 9.01
N SER A 17 8.48 7.36 8.12
CA SER A 17 7.48 8.42 8.39
C SER A 17 6.52 8.06 9.53
N LEU A 18 6.21 6.77 9.72
CA LEU A 18 5.31 6.29 10.77
C LEU A 18 6.04 5.80 12.02
N VAL A 19 7.38 5.82 12.04
CA VAL A 19 8.23 5.32 13.14
C VAL A 19 7.88 3.87 13.52
N VAL A 20 7.75 3.01 12.51
CA VAL A 20 7.45 1.57 12.65
C VAL A 20 8.47 0.73 11.87
N GLY A 21 8.51 -0.58 12.12
CA GLY A 21 9.34 -1.49 11.33
C GLY A 21 8.79 -1.72 9.91
N GLU A 22 9.68 -1.96 8.95
CA GLU A 22 9.31 -2.25 7.55
C GLU A 22 8.40 -3.48 7.42
N GLY A 23 8.64 -4.53 8.21
CA GLY A 23 7.76 -5.71 8.23
C GLY A 23 6.34 -5.41 8.71
N ALA A 24 6.15 -4.41 9.59
CA ALA A 24 4.82 -3.97 10.01
C ALA A 24 4.08 -3.26 8.87
N VAL A 25 4.80 -2.45 8.09
CA VAL A 25 4.32 -1.81 6.87
C VAL A 25 3.91 -2.85 5.83
N GLU A 26 4.76 -3.85 5.56
CA GLU A 26 4.45 -4.93 4.62
C GLU A 26 3.19 -5.70 5.02
N LYS A 27 3.07 -6.10 6.29
CA LYS A 27 1.90 -6.78 6.81
C LYS A 27 0.64 -5.93 6.69
N HIS A 28 0.73 -4.64 6.95
CA HIS A 28 -0.40 -3.72 6.82
C HIS A 28 -0.82 -3.55 5.36
N VAL A 29 0.14 -3.42 4.42
CA VAL A 29 -0.12 -3.35 2.97
C VAL A 29 -0.78 -4.63 2.46
N ALA A 30 -0.28 -5.79 2.86
CA ALA A 30 -0.88 -7.08 2.50
C ALA A 30 -2.34 -7.17 2.98
N ASN A 31 -2.61 -6.74 4.22
CA ASN A 31 -3.97 -6.69 4.76
C ASN A 31 -4.87 -5.71 4.00
N ILE A 32 -4.35 -4.56 3.55
CA ILE A 32 -5.12 -3.63 2.70
C ILE A 32 -5.51 -4.31 1.39
N PHE A 33 -4.56 -4.97 0.71
CA PHE A 33 -4.87 -5.68 -0.55
C PHE A 33 -5.91 -6.76 -0.36
N ALA A 34 -5.83 -7.53 0.73
CA ALA A 34 -6.83 -8.54 1.07
C ALA A 34 -8.22 -7.89 1.29
N LYS A 35 -8.30 -6.79 2.04
CA LYS A 35 -9.57 -6.07 2.30
C LYS A 35 -10.17 -5.44 1.05
N LEU A 36 -9.33 -4.99 0.12
CA LEU A 36 -9.75 -4.41 -1.15
C LEU A 36 -9.96 -5.46 -2.24
N ASN A 37 -9.79 -6.75 -1.92
CA ASN A 37 -9.89 -7.87 -2.85
C ASN A 37 -8.99 -7.67 -4.09
N LEU A 38 -7.72 -7.28 -3.87
CA LEU A 38 -6.70 -7.06 -4.90
C LEU A 38 -5.76 -8.27 -4.99
N PRO A 39 -6.12 -9.31 -5.79
CA PRO A 39 -5.28 -10.50 -5.96
C PRO A 39 -3.96 -10.15 -6.65
N ALA A 40 -2.95 -11.00 -6.48
CA ALA A 40 -1.71 -10.86 -7.24
C ALA A 40 -2.01 -11.00 -8.74
N SER A 41 -1.58 -10.01 -9.51
CA SER A 41 -1.72 -9.97 -10.97
C SER A 41 -0.33 -9.78 -11.58
N GLN A 42 -0.10 -10.38 -12.74
CA GLN A 42 1.13 -10.16 -13.50
C GLN A 42 1.07 -8.84 -14.30
N ASN A 43 -0.14 -8.35 -14.57
CA ASN A 43 -0.37 -7.18 -15.42
C ASN A 43 -0.68 -5.91 -14.61
N ASP A 44 -1.08 -6.05 -13.34
CA ASP A 44 -1.56 -4.92 -12.54
C ASP A 44 -0.72 -4.67 -11.29
N ASN A 45 -0.46 -3.38 -11.02
CA ASN A 45 0.18 -2.95 -9.79
C ASN A 45 -0.86 -2.76 -8.68
N ARG A 46 -0.92 -3.71 -7.73
CA ARG A 46 -1.83 -3.66 -6.58
C ARG A 46 -1.70 -2.39 -5.72
N ARG A 47 -0.51 -1.79 -5.63
CA ARG A 47 -0.33 -0.53 -4.89
C ARG A 47 -1.08 0.60 -5.58
N VAL A 48 -0.96 0.68 -6.91
CA VAL A 48 -1.66 1.69 -7.71
C VAL A 48 -3.17 1.46 -7.64
N LEU A 49 -3.64 0.22 -7.79
CA LEU A 49 -5.07 -0.10 -7.65
C LEU A 49 -5.61 0.26 -6.26
N ALA A 50 -4.86 0.01 -5.19
CA ALA A 50 -5.24 0.39 -3.84
C ALA A 50 -5.30 1.91 -3.66
N VAL A 51 -4.40 2.65 -4.30
CA VAL A 51 -4.41 4.12 -4.29
C VAL A 51 -5.58 4.69 -5.09
N LEU A 52 -5.85 4.18 -6.29
CA LEU A 52 -6.99 4.59 -7.12
C LEU A 52 -8.31 4.38 -6.34
N ARG A 53 -8.47 3.19 -5.74
CA ARG A 53 -9.61 2.88 -4.88
C ARG A 53 -9.73 3.78 -3.65
N TYR A 54 -8.61 4.24 -3.10
CA TYR A 54 -8.57 5.19 -1.98
C TYR A 54 -8.97 6.62 -2.40
N LEU A 55 -8.62 7.02 -3.62
CA LEU A 55 -8.95 8.32 -4.20
C LEU A 55 -10.35 8.37 -4.82
N ASP A 56 -11.05 7.22 -4.90
CA ASP A 56 -12.34 7.05 -5.55
C ASP A 56 -12.31 7.41 -7.05
N ILE A 57 -11.22 7.02 -7.71
CA ILE A 57 -10.95 7.21 -9.16
C ILE A 57 -10.96 5.86 -9.87
#